data_AF-A0A7K9YGC8-F1
#
_entry.id   AF-A0A7K9YGC8-F1
#
_cell.length_a   1.000
_cell.length_b   1.000
_cell.length_c   1.000
_cell.angle_alpha   90.00
_cell.angle_beta   90.00
_cell.angle_gamma   90.00
#
_symmetry.space_group_name_H-M   'P 1'
#
loop_
_entity.id
_entity.type
_entity.pdbx_description
1 polymer ?
#
loop_
_entity_poly.entity_id
_entity_poly.type
_entity_poly.pdbx_seq_one_letter_code
_entity_poly.pdbx_strand_id
1 'polypeptide(L)'
;GVPVSSRVSAKIQQLVNTLKRPKRPPLREFFVDDFEELLEVQQPDPNQPKPEGAQMLAMRGEQLGVVTNWPPSLEAALQRWGTISPKAPCLTTMDTNGKPLYILTYGE
;
A
#
# COMPACT_ATOMS: atom_id res chain seq x y z
N GLY A 1 -3.60 54.49 58.36
CA GLY A 1 -4.86 54.81 57.65
C GLY A 1 -5.74 53.58 57.68
N VAL A 2 -6.98 53.73 58.13
CA VAL A 2 -7.99 52.66 58.23
C VAL A 2 -8.22 52.07 56.83
N PRO A 3 -8.26 50.73 56.63
CA PRO A 3 -8.56 50.17 55.33
C PRO A 3 -9.98 50.55 54.96
N VAL A 4 -10.15 51.29 53.86
CA VAL A 4 -11.45 51.54 53.24
C VAL A 4 -11.95 50.21 52.69
N SER A 5 -12.60 49.42 53.54
CA SER A 5 -13.45 48.34 53.11
C SER A 5 -14.59 48.98 52.33
N SER A 6 -14.53 48.89 51.00
CA SER A 6 -15.68 49.14 50.12
C SER A 6 -16.85 48.34 50.68
N ARG A 7 -17.81 49.03 51.33
CA ARG A 7 -19.00 48.39 51.88
C ARG A 7 -19.92 48.10 50.72
N VAL A 8 -19.66 46.96 50.08
CA VAL A 8 -20.52 46.40 49.05
C VAL A 8 -21.71 45.74 49.77
N SER A 9 -22.95 46.03 49.33
CA SER A 9 -24.10 45.34 49.92
C SER A 9 -24.06 43.85 49.55
N ALA A 10 -24.57 42.97 50.41
CA ALA A 10 -24.59 41.53 50.17
C ALA A 10 -25.21 41.18 48.81
N LYS A 11 -26.20 41.96 48.37
CA LYS A 11 -26.88 41.77 47.08
C LYS A 11 -26.00 42.11 45.89
N ILE A 12 -25.19 43.17 45.99
CA ILE A 12 -24.19 43.51 44.97
C ILE A 12 -23.09 42.45 44.95
N GLN A 13 -22.67 41.97 46.12
CA GLN A 13 -21.62 40.96 46.23
C GLN A 13 -22.07 39.61 45.67
N GLN A 14 -23.32 39.23 45.91
CA GLN A 14 -23.94 38.04 45.33
C GLN A 14 -24.07 38.17 43.81
N LEU A 15 -24.50 39.33 43.30
CA LEU A 15 -24.60 39.57 41.86
C LEU A 15 -23.23 39.48 41.18
N VAL A 16 -22.20 40.10 41.74
CA VAL A 16 -20.82 40.03 41.23
C VAL A 16 -20.30 38.60 41.24
N ASN A 17 -20.65 37.79 42.26
CA ASN A 17 -20.27 36.38 42.31
C ASN A 17 -20.98 35.55 41.25
N THR A 18 -22.25 35.81 40.93
CA THR A 18 -23.02 35.09 39.91
C THR A 18 -22.68 35.55 38.48
N LEU A 19 -22.26 36.80 38.30
CA LEU A 19 -21.80 37.34 37.02
C LEU A 19 -20.37 36.93 36.66
N LYS A 20 -19.63 36.29 37.57
CA LYS A 20 -18.38 35.62 37.23
C LYS A 20 -18.72 34.50 36.24
N ARG A 21 -18.27 34.68 35.00
CA ARG A 21 -18.41 33.69 33.93
C ARG A 21 -17.98 32.33 34.48
N PRO A 22 -18.86 31.30 34.50
CA PRO A 22 -18.45 29.98 34.95
C PRO A 22 -17.24 29.56 34.11
N LYS A 23 -16.16 29.14 34.77
CA LYS A 23 -15.00 28.63 34.05
C LYS A 23 -15.51 27.43 33.25
N ARG A 24 -15.46 27.54 31.92
CA ARG A 24 -15.69 26.37 31.06
C ARG A 24 -14.65 25.33 31.50
N PRO A 25 -15.06 24.09 31.83
CA PRO A 25 -14.09 23.02 32.01
C PRO A 25 -13.17 22.97 30.78
N PRO A 26 -11.86 22.70 30.96
CA PRO A 26 -10.93 22.65 29.84
C PRO A 26 -11.40 21.64 28.80
N LEU A 27 -11.21 21.98 27.53
CA LEU A 27 -11.77 21.28 26.37
C LEU A 27 -11.53 19.75 26.39
N ARG A 28 -10.44 19.30 27.01
CA ARG A 28 -10.06 17.88 27.09
C ARG A 28 -11.11 17.02 27.80
N GLU A 29 -11.79 17.52 28.82
CA GLU A 29 -12.83 16.76 29.54
C GLU A 29 -14.14 16.60 28.75
N PHE A 30 -14.31 17.32 27.63
CA PHE A 30 -15.42 17.13 26.69
C PHE A 30 -15.09 16.13 25.56
N PHE A 31 -13.82 15.73 25.42
CA PHE A 31 -13.32 14.89 24.32
C PHE A 31 -12.64 13.60 24.80
N VAL A 32 -12.80 13.28 26.09
CA VAL A 32 -12.32 12.07 26.76
C VAL A 32 -13.61 11.49 27.37
N ASP A 33 -14.45 10.78 26.61
CA ASP A 33 -14.35 9.31 26.54
C ASP A 33 -15.15 8.65 25.40
N ASP A 34 -15.61 9.35 24.35
CA ASP A 34 -16.26 8.66 23.22
C ASP A 34 -15.25 8.00 22.25
N PHE A 35 -13.96 8.30 22.39
CA PHE A 35 -12.90 7.75 21.53
C PHE A 35 -12.26 6.47 22.11
N GLU A 36 -12.36 6.27 23.43
CA GLU A 36 -11.88 5.05 24.10
C GLU A 36 -12.81 3.87 23.81
N GLU A 37 -14.13 4.10 23.69
CA GLU A 37 -15.15 3.10 23.34
C GLU A 37 -15.10 2.69 21.85
N LEU A 38 -14.74 3.61 20.94
CA LEU A 38 -14.54 3.29 19.51
C LEU A 38 -13.22 2.57 19.21
N LEU A 39 -12.34 2.48 20.21
CA LEU A 39 -11.11 1.68 20.19
C LEU A 39 -11.29 0.30 20.84
N GLU A 40 -12.53 -0.16 21.00
CA GLU A 40 -12.80 -1.58 21.11
C GLU A 40 -12.33 -2.26 19.82
N VAL A 41 -11.08 -2.69 19.83
CA VAL A 41 -10.47 -3.56 18.81
C VAL A 41 -11.48 -4.67 18.56
N GLN A 42 -12.11 -4.67 17.37
CA GLN A 42 -13.05 -5.71 16.97
C GLN A 42 -12.37 -7.04 17.27
N GLN A 43 -12.83 -7.72 18.33
CA GLN A 43 -12.23 -8.98 18.72
C GLN A 43 -12.53 -9.94 17.58
N PRO A 44 -11.51 -10.40 16.83
CA PRO A 44 -11.74 -11.32 15.73
C PRO A 44 -12.46 -12.55 16.30
N ASP A 45 -13.47 -13.04 15.58
CA ASP A 45 -14.27 -14.19 16.00
C ASP A 45 -13.33 -15.32 16.46
N PRO A 46 -13.47 -15.85 17.69
CA PRO A 46 -12.61 -16.94 18.18
C PRO A 46 -12.69 -18.21 17.32
N ASN A 47 -13.73 -18.36 16.48
CA ASN A 47 -13.87 -19.45 15.51
C ASN A 47 -13.32 -19.09 14.12
N GLN A 48 -12.73 -17.90 13.93
CA GLN A 48 -12.15 -17.51 12.66
C GLN A 48 -11.00 -18.48 12.30
N PRO A 49 -11.05 -19.11 11.11
CA PRO A 49 -9.98 -20.00 10.69
C PRO A 49 -8.69 -19.19 10.58
N LYS A 50 -7.66 -19.67 11.26
CA LYS A 50 -6.31 -19.13 11.10
C LYS A 50 -5.84 -19.46 9.69
N PRO A 51 -5.07 -18.58 9.03
CA PRO A 51 -4.44 -18.93 7.77
C PRO A 51 -3.61 -20.20 7.99
N GLU A 52 -4.00 -21.27 7.31
CA GLU A 52 -3.33 -22.56 7.37
C GLU A 52 -2.12 -22.54 6.44
N GLY A 53 -1.01 -23.11 6.89
CA GLY A 53 0.21 -23.24 6.09
C GLY A 53 1.22 -22.11 6.30
N ALA A 54 2.43 -22.34 5.78
CA ALA A 54 3.49 -21.34 5.81
C ALA A 54 3.16 -20.17 4.88
N GLN A 55 3.56 -18.95 5.25
CA GLN A 55 3.47 -17.81 4.35
C GLN A 55 4.24 -18.12 3.05
N MET A 56 3.55 -17.99 1.92
CA MET A 56 4.19 -18.12 0.62
C MET A 56 5.14 -16.96 0.42
N LEU A 57 6.44 -17.25 0.35
CA LEU A 57 7.45 -16.27 -0.03
C LEU A 57 7.64 -16.31 -1.55
N ALA A 58 7.76 -15.14 -2.16
CA ALA A 58 8.12 -15.05 -3.56
C ALA A 58 9.51 -15.69 -3.76
N MET A 59 9.58 -16.78 -4.53
CA MET A 59 10.86 -17.35 -4.91
C MET A 59 11.44 -16.54 -6.07
N ARG A 60 12.63 -15.98 -5.86
CA ARG A 60 13.43 -15.40 -6.93
C ARG A 60 14.07 -16.54 -7.72
N GLY A 61 13.78 -16.61 -9.01
CA GLY A 61 14.45 -17.54 -9.92
C GLY A 61 15.95 -17.22 -10.07
N GLU A 62 16.67 -18.09 -10.77
CA GLU A 62 18.06 -17.83 -11.13
C GLU A 62 18.18 -16.46 -11.82
N GLN A 63 19.16 -15.66 -11.38
CA GLN A 63 19.46 -14.43 -12.08
C GLN A 63 19.96 -14.83 -13.46
N LEU A 64 19.18 -14.53 -14.50
CA LEU A 64 19.73 -14.48 -15.85
C LEU A 64 21.00 -13.65 -15.73
N GLY A 65 22.15 -14.24 -16.07
CA GLY A 65 23.42 -13.53 -16.02
C GLY A 65 23.30 -12.20 -16.77
N VAL A 66 24.28 -11.32 -16.62
CA VAL A 66 24.37 -10.12 -17.46
C VAL A 66 24.67 -10.57 -18.90
N VAL A 67 23.65 -11.08 -19.58
CA VAL A 67 23.70 -11.51 -20.97
C VAL A 67 23.53 -10.24 -21.78
N THR A 68 24.56 -9.38 -21.77
CA THR A 68 24.63 -8.17 -22.60
C THR A 68 24.67 -8.49 -24.10
N ASN A 69 24.69 -9.77 -24.46
CA ASN A 69 24.63 -10.22 -25.84
C ASN A 69 23.21 -10.51 -26.33
N TRP A 70 22.14 -10.10 -25.64
CA TRP A 70 20.83 -10.12 -26.28
C TRP A 70 20.79 -9.05 -27.36
N PRO A 71 20.38 -9.39 -28.59
CA PRO A 71 20.19 -8.39 -29.62
C PRO A 71 19.16 -7.35 -29.14
N PRO A 72 19.41 -6.05 -29.39
CA PRO A 72 18.56 -4.96 -28.87
C PRO A 72 17.18 -4.90 -29.54
N SER A 73 16.97 -5.65 -30.62
CA SER A 73 15.72 -5.70 -31.37
C SER A 73 15.54 -7.06 -32.05
N LEU A 74 14.30 -7.34 -32.48
CA LEU A 74 13.99 -8.51 -33.31
C LEU A 74 14.76 -8.51 -34.63
N GLU A 75 14.95 -7.35 -35.25
CA GLU A 75 15.73 -7.24 -36.47
C GLU A 75 17.21 -7.57 -36.24
N ALA A 76 17.81 -7.03 -35.17
CA ALA A 76 19.18 -7.33 -34.79
C ALA A 76 19.36 -8.83 -34.46
N ALA A 77 18.34 -9.46 -33.89
CA ALA A 77 18.26 -10.90 -33.71
C ALA A 77 18.32 -11.63 -35.06
N LEU A 78 17.40 -11.32 -35.96
CA LEU A 78 17.31 -11.96 -37.27
C LEU A 78 18.61 -11.81 -38.07
N GLN A 79 19.20 -10.62 -38.12
CA GLN A 79 20.49 -10.37 -38.79
C GLN A 79 21.63 -11.21 -38.19
N ARG A 80 21.71 -11.26 -36.85
CA ARG A 80 22.73 -12.03 -36.15
C ARG A 80 22.58 -13.53 -36.43
N TRP A 81 21.39 -14.10 -36.32
CA TRP A 81 21.17 -15.53 -36.55
C TRP A 81 21.23 -15.90 -38.04
N GLY A 82 20.84 -15.00 -38.94
CA GLY A 82 21.07 -15.13 -40.38
C GLY A 82 22.55 -15.21 -40.74
N THR A 83 23.42 -14.51 -40.01
CA THR A 83 24.87 -14.58 -40.24
C THR A 83 25.51 -15.79 -39.55
N ILE A 84 25.17 -16.06 -38.29
CA ILE A 84 25.81 -17.12 -37.48
C ILE A 84 25.36 -18.51 -37.92
N SER A 85 24.10 -18.68 -38.30
CA SER A 85 23.53 -19.97 -38.65
C SER A 85 22.40 -19.82 -39.69
N PRO A 86 22.73 -19.42 -40.94
CA PRO A 86 21.74 -19.20 -41.99
C PRO A 86 20.88 -20.43 -42.28
N LYS A 87 21.40 -21.64 -42.06
CA LYS A 87 20.68 -22.90 -42.32
C LYS A 87 19.80 -23.35 -41.15
N ALA A 88 19.82 -22.66 -40.00
CA ALA A 88 18.97 -23.03 -38.87
C ALA A 88 17.50 -22.66 -39.17
N PRO A 89 16.54 -23.50 -38.74
CA PRO A 89 15.13 -23.22 -38.93
C PRO A 89 14.71 -21.98 -38.11
N CYS A 90 13.98 -21.07 -38.73
CA CYS A 90 13.48 -19.84 -38.09
C CYS A 90 11.94 -19.80 -38.02
N LEU A 91 11.24 -20.44 -38.96
CA LEU A 91 9.79 -20.53 -38.98
C LEU A 91 9.35 -21.89 -39.51
N THR A 92 8.34 -22.49 -38.88
CA THR A 92 7.71 -23.74 -39.32
C THR A 92 6.22 -23.51 -39.43
N THR A 93 5.65 -23.74 -40.62
CA THR A 93 4.19 -23.75 -40.81
C THR A 93 3.68 -25.19 -40.71
N MET A 94 2.49 -25.37 -40.14
CA MET A 94 1.88 -26.68 -39.94
C MET A 94 0.52 -26.78 -40.65
N ASP A 95 0.12 -27.98 -41.04
CA ASP A 95 -1.22 -28.27 -41.57
C ASP A 95 -2.27 -28.38 -40.43
N THR A 96 -3.53 -28.60 -40.79
CA THR A 96 -4.63 -28.82 -39.83
C THR A 96 -4.48 -30.08 -38.98
N ASN A 97 -3.55 -30.97 -39.32
CA ASN A 97 -3.23 -32.20 -38.59
C ASN A 97 -1.97 -32.04 -37.72
N GLY A 98 -1.36 -30.84 -37.66
CA GLY A 98 -0.14 -30.56 -36.91
C GLY A 98 1.15 -31.07 -37.57
N LYS A 99 1.11 -31.48 -38.84
CA LYS A 99 2.30 -31.88 -39.62
C LYS A 99 3.00 -30.66 -40.21
N PRO A 100 4.34 -30.58 -40.16
CA PRO A 100 5.08 -29.47 -40.75
C PRO A 100 4.93 -29.48 -42.28
N LEU A 101 4.48 -28.36 -42.85
CA LEU A 101 4.33 -28.15 -44.28
C LEU A 101 5.58 -27.52 -44.90
N TYR A 102 6.10 -26.49 -44.24
CA TYR A 102 7.24 -25.74 -44.72
C TYR A 102 8.10 -25.23 -43.58
N ILE A 103 9.41 -25.27 -43.78
CA ILE A 103 10.41 -24.80 -42.83
C ILE A 103 11.26 -23.75 -43.54
N LEU A 104 11.22 -22.53 -43.02
CA LEU A 104 12.11 -21.45 -43.43
C LEU A 104 13.36 -21.47 -42.57
N THR A 105 14.47 -21.08 -43.17
CA THR A 105 15.76 -20.91 -42.49
C THR A 105 16.13 -19.44 -42.39
N TYR A 106 17.00 -19.05 -41.45
CA TYR A 106 17.38 -17.64 -41.29
C TYR A 106 18.06 -17.00 -42.52
N GLY A 107 18.60 -17.79 -43.44
CA GLY A 107 19.25 -17.30 -44.66
C GLY A 107 18.36 -17.20 -45.90
N GLU A 108 17.07 -17.56 -45.79
CA GLU A 108 16.11 -17.60 -46.90
C GLU A 108 14.91 -16.68 -46.65
#